data_AF-A0A7X7DBD4-F1
#
_entry.id   AF-A0A7X7DBD4-F1
#
_cell.length_a   1.000
_cell.length_b   1.000
_cell.length_c   1.000
_cell.angle_alpha   90.00
_cell.angle_beta   90.00
_cell.angle_gamma   90.00
#
_symmetry.space_group_name_H-M   'P 1'
#
loop_
_entity.id
_entity.type
_entity.pdbx_description
1 polymer ?
#
loop_
_entity_poly.entity_id
_entity_poly.type
_entity_poly.pdbx_seq_one_letter_code
_entity_poly.pdbx_strand_id
1 'polypeptide(L)'
;MGPASTPRATRTLAAALAVGLLVGCVSHTESGGARMSQAASWSSVTGGPSNSGRAHSEVADAPELLWSRTLGAPAIGVASSDGLGSLFQATVSERGCNVWSLSMDDGRKNWCMRMPTDGPRITATVDGRGTLFAPMYGGVSSVAA
;
A
#
# COMPACT_ATOMS: atom_id res chain seq x y z
N MET A 1 34.71 19.20 -55.85
CA MET A 1 34.11 18.29 -54.85
C MET A 1 34.00 19.06 -53.55
N GLY A 2 32.86 19.71 -53.29
CA GLY A 2 32.64 20.44 -52.03
C GLY A 2 32.14 19.48 -50.95
N PRO A 3 32.55 19.63 -49.67
CA PRO A 3 32.06 18.77 -48.62
C PRO A 3 30.56 19.01 -48.42
N ALA A 4 29.78 17.93 -48.46
CA ALA A 4 28.36 17.95 -48.19
C ALA A 4 28.13 18.48 -46.77
N SER A 5 27.63 19.71 -46.67
CA SER A 5 27.17 20.29 -45.42
C SER A 5 25.99 19.47 -44.92
N THR A 6 26.23 18.56 -43.98
CA THR A 6 25.15 17.90 -43.23
C THR A 6 24.25 18.99 -42.66
N PRO A 7 22.95 19.02 -43.01
CA PRO A 7 22.09 20.11 -42.58
C PRO A 7 21.99 20.08 -41.05
N ARG A 8 22.26 21.22 -40.41
CA ARG A 8 22.10 21.42 -38.94
C ARG A 8 20.75 20.91 -38.42
N ALA A 9 19.73 20.95 -39.28
CA ALA A 9 18.38 20.44 -39.03
C ALA A 9 18.34 18.96 -38.60
N THR A 10 19.22 18.10 -39.11
CA THR A 10 19.20 16.67 -38.77
C THR A 10 19.74 16.42 -37.36
N ARG A 11 20.69 17.24 -36.90
CA ARG A 11 21.25 17.14 -35.53
C ARG A 11 20.29 17.66 -34.47
N THR A 12 19.53 18.72 -34.78
CA THR A 12 18.50 19.25 -33.87
C THR A 12 17.31 18.30 -33.73
N LEU A 13 16.91 17.61 -34.80
CA LEU A 13 15.85 16.59 -34.73
C LEU A 13 16.27 15.38 -33.88
N ALA A 14 17.49 14.88 -34.05
CA ALA A 14 17.98 13.74 -33.28
C ALA A 14 18.11 14.05 -31.78
N ALA A 15 18.58 15.26 -31.43
CA ALA A 15 18.66 15.71 -30.03
C ALA A 15 17.26 15.90 -29.41
N ALA A 16 16.31 16.46 -30.16
CA ALA A 16 14.93 16.61 -29.70
C ALA A 16 14.24 15.25 -29.50
N LEU A 17 14.50 14.26 -30.35
CA LEU A 17 13.98 12.91 -30.20
C LEU A 17 14.57 12.19 -28.98
N ALA A 18 15.88 12.36 -28.74
CA ALA A 18 16.56 11.76 -27.59
C ALA A 18 16.09 12.37 -26.26
N VAL A 19 15.87 13.69 -26.20
CA VAL A 19 15.26 14.34 -25.04
C VAL A 19 13.80 13.92 -24.87
N GLY A 20 13.03 13.79 -25.95
CA GLY A 20 11.66 13.29 -25.92
C GLY A 20 11.55 11.84 -25.42
N LEU A 21 12.49 10.97 -25.79
CA LEU A 21 12.56 9.58 -25.31
C LEU A 21 13.00 9.52 -23.84
N LEU A 22 13.95 10.36 -23.42
CA LEU A 22 14.37 10.43 -22.01
C LEU A 22 13.24 10.97 -21.13
N VAL A 23 12.54 12.05 -21.54
CA VAL A 23 11.36 12.56 -20.84
C VAL A 23 10.21 11.56 -20.87
N GLY A 24 10.04 10.85 -21.99
CA GLY A 24 9.06 9.77 -22.19
C GLY A 24 9.18 8.61 -21.19
N CYS A 25 10.41 8.26 -20.82
CA CYS A 25 10.68 7.23 -19.80
C CYS A 25 10.58 7.74 -18.35
N VAL A 26 10.61 9.05 -18.12
CA VAL A 26 10.32 9.66 -16.80
C VAL A 26 8.91 10.23 -16.69
N SER A 27 8.11 10.16 -17.76
CA SER A 27 6.69 10.46 -17.68
C SER A 27 6.00 9.41 -16.82
N HIS A 28 5.92 9.70 -15.53
CA HIS A 28 4.72 9.47 -14.75
C HIS A 28 3.57 10.25 -15.40
N THR A 29 3.14 9.87 -16.61
CA THR A 29 1.77 10.09 -17.04
C THR A 29 0.91 9.03 -16.35
N GLU A 30 0.95 9.01 -15.02
CA GLU A 30 -0.22 8.60 -14.29
C GLU A 30 -1.19 9.77 -14.43
N SER A 31 -2.28 9.54 -15.16
CA SER A 31 -3.49 10.34 -15.05
C SER A 31 -3.64 10.80 -13.59
N GLY A 32 -3.64 12.11 -13.34
CA GLY A 32 -3.86 12.63 -12.01
C GLY A 32 -5.13 12.03 -11.40
N GLY A 33 -4.98 11.33 -10.28
CA GLY A 33 -6.01 11.30 -9.23
C GLY A 33 -7.09 10.21 -9.24
N ALA A 34 -6.90 9.05 -9.88
CA ALA A 34 -7.89 7.94 -9.79
C ALA A 34 -7.42 6.70 -9.00
N ARG A 35 -6.14 6.57 -8.70
CA ARG A 35 -5.62 5.48 -7.85
C ARG A 35 -5.07 6.08 -6.57
N MET A 36 -5.68 5.75 -5.44
CA MET A 36 -5.07 6.02 -4.15
C MET A 36 -3.78 5.19 -4.09
N SER A 37 -2.64 5.85 -3.88
CA SER A 37 -1.37 5.14 -3.70
C SER A 37 -1.49 4.27 -2.45
N GLN A 38 -1.00 3.04 -2.54
CA GLN A 38 -0.84 2.20 -1.35
C GLN A 38 0.04 2.91 -0.32
N ALA A 39 -0.20 2.67 0.96
CA ALA A 39 0.63 3.25 2.01
C ALA A 39 2.10 2.86 1.81
N ALA A 40 3.01 3.82 2.06
CA ALA A 40 4.46 3.63 2.06
C ALA A 40 4.91 2.89 3.34
N SER A 41 4.27 1.76 3.60
CA SER A 41 4.34 0.92 4.80
C SER A 41 3.98 -0.52 4.40
N TRP A 42 3.57 -1.37 5.36
CA TRP A 42 3.03 -2.70 5.08
C TRP A 42 1.55 -2.62 4.63
N SER A 43 1.32 -2.16 3.41
CA SER A 43 -0.03 -1.83 2.89
C SER A 43 -0.85 -3.02 2.38
N SER A 44 -0.27 -4.22 2.27
CA SER A 44 -0.95 -5.43 1.77
C SER A 44 -0.35 -6.70 2.39
N VAL A 45 -0.89 -7.88 2.03
CA VAL A 45 -0.44 -9.19 2.57
C VAL A 45 1.07 -9.42 2.47
N THR A 46 1.72 -8.89 1.44
CA THR A 46 3.15 -9.03 1.15
C THR A 46 3.92 -7.72 1.21
N GLY A 47 3.39 -6.75 1.97
CA GLY A 47 4.06 -5.49 2.29
C GLY A 47 3.92 -4.38 1.26
N GLY A 48 3.20 -4.60 0.15
CA GLY A 48 2.91 -3.56 -0.83
C GLY A 48 2.91 -4.06 -2.29
N PRO A 49 2.95 -3.13 -3.28
CA PRO A 49 2.78 -3.46 -4.70
C PRO A 49 3.81 -4.44 -5.28
N SER A 50 5.02 -4.50 -4.71
CA SER A 50 6.10 -5.37 -5.21
C SER A 50 5.90 -6.85 -4.86
N ASN A 51 4.97 -7.16 -3.94
CA ASN A 51 4.72 -8.51 -3.43
C ASN A 51 5.97 -9.27 -2.95
N SER A 52 6.99 -8.54 -2.50
CA SER A 52 8.28 -9.13 -2.12
C SER A 52 8.31 -9.68 -0.70
N GLY A 53 7.36 -9.28 0.17
CA GLY A 53 7.41 -9.60 1.59
C GLY A 53 8.63 -9.01 2.31
N ARG A 54 9.30 -8.02 1.71
CA ARG A 54 10.54 -7.45 2.23
C ARG A 54 10.27 -6.11 2.92
N ALA A 55 10.70 -5.99 4.17
CA ALA A 55 10.88 -4.72 4.84
C ALA A 55 12.28 -4.17 4.56
N HIS A 56 12.40 -2.85 4.45
CA HIS A 56 13.67 -2.14 4.25
C HIS A 56 14.18 -1.45 5.51
N SER A 57 13.41 -1.49 6.59
CA SER A 57 13.78 -0.94 7.89
C SER A 57 14.83 -1.83 8.57
N GLU A 58 15.68 -1.19 9.37
CA GLU A 58 16.56 -1.91 10.29
C GLU A 58 15.72 -2.64 11.34
N VAL A 59 16.17 -3.84 11.73
CA VAL A 59 15.53 -4.67 12.74
C VAL A 59 16.50 -4.79 13.90
N ALA A 60 15.99 -4.67 15.14
CA ALA A 60 16.81 -4.86 16.33
C ALA A 60 17.32 -6.32 16.43
N ASP A 61 18.58 -6.50 16.82
CA ASP A 61 19.17 -7.83 17.02
C ASP A 61 18.45 -8.64 18.13
N ALA A 62 17.86 -7.94 19.09
CA ALA A 62 17.09 -8.50 20.19
C ALA A 62 15.73 -7.78 20.28
N PRO A 63 14.66 -8.29 19.65
CA PRO A 63 13.34 -7.68 19.73
C PRO A 63 12.73 -7.85 21.12
N GLU A 64 12.14 -6.79 21.64
CA GLU A 64 11.38 -6.80 22.90
C GLU A 64 9.88 -6.70 22.64
N LEU A 65 9.07 -7.23 23.56
CA LEU A 65 7.62 -7.09 23.49
C LEU A 65 7.22 -5.66 23.88
N LEU A 66 6.82 -4.85 22.90
CA LEU A 66 6.31 -3.50 23.16
C LEU A 66 4.90 -3.50 23.75
N TRP A 67 3.98 -4.27 23.16
CA TRP A 67 2.62 -4.41 23.66
C TRP A 67 1.97 -5.70 23.13
N SER A 68 0.88 -6.12 23.78
CA SER A 68 0.02 -7.21 23.29
C SER A 68 -1.45 -6.89 23.55
N ARG A 69 -2.33 -7.43 22.70
CA ARG A 69 -3.79 -7.26 22.85
C ARG A 69 -4.53 -8.54 22.49
N THR A 70 -5.53 -8.86 23.30
CA THR A 70 -6.55 -9.86 22.99
C THR A 70 -7.58 -9.30 22.01
N LEU A 71 -7.80 -9.99 20.88
CA LEU A 71 -8.80 -9.60 19.86
C LEU A 71 -10.15 -10.31 20.03
N GLY A 72 -10.25 -11.28 20.94
CA GLY A 72 -11.50 -12.03 21.21
C GLY A 72 -11.92 -13.01 20.11
N ALA A 73 -11.15 -13.11 19.02
CA ALA A 73 -11.32 -14.04 17.92
C ALA A 73 -9.95 -14.32 17.27
N PRO A 74 -9.78 -15.44 16.55
CA PRO A 74 -8.53 -15.74 15.85
C PRO A 74 -8.19 -14.66 14.83
N ALA A 75 -6.98 -14.11 14.92
CA ALA A 75 -6.41 -13.26 13.87
C ALA A 75 -6.16 -14.08 12.61
N ILE A 76 -6.37 -13.47 11.46
CA ILE A 76 -6.11 -14.07 10.15
C ILE A 76 -5.35 -13.13 9.24
N GLY A 77 -4.46 -13.70 8.44
CA GLY A 77 -3.56 -12.93 7.59
C GLY A 77 -2.55 -12.10 8.38
N VAL A 78 -1.73 -11.38 7.63
CA VAL A 78 -0.77 -10.41 8.17
C VAL A 78 -1.52 -9.11 8.47
N ALA A 79 -1.16 -8.39 9.54
CA ALA A 79 -1.67 -7.05 9.75
C ALA A 79 -1.19 -6.10 8.65
N SER A 80 -2.04 -5.18 8.19
CA SER A 80 -1.61 -4.07 7.36
C SER A 80 -1.39 -2.81 8.19
N SER A 81 -0.66 -1.84 7.65
CA SER A 81 -0.40 -0.54 8.28
C SER A 81 -0.65 0.58 7.29
N ASP A 82 -1.08 1.74 7.77
CA ASP A 82 -1.17 2.97 6.98
C ASP A 82 0.15 3.77 6.96
N GLY A 83 1.12 3.41 7.81
CA GLY A 83 2.34 4.19 8.01
C GLY A 83 2.11 5.54 8.73
N LEU A 84 0.89 5.80 9.20
CA LEU A 84 0.46 7.01 9.89
C LEU A 84 0.19 6.78 11.39
N GLY A 85 0.46 5.56 11.87
CA GLY A 85 0.30 5.18 13.28
C GLY A 85 -0.83 4.19 13.53
N SER A 86 -1.51 3.69 12.48
CA SER A 86 -2.50 2.63 12.61
C SER A 86 -2.00 1.33 12.00
N LEU A 87 -2.41 0.24 12.65
CA LEU A 87 -2.38 -1.10 12.08
C LEU A 87 -3.81 -1.63 11.98
N PHE A 88 -4.04 -2.50 11.01
CA PHE A 88 -5.33 -3.10 10.75
C PHE A 88 -5.22 -4.62 10.75
N GLN A 89 -6.11 -5.27 11.49
CA GLN A 89 -6.10 -6.72 11.66
C GLN A 89 -7.49 -7.29 11.40
N ALA A 90 -7.54 -8.32 10.55
CA ALA A 90 -8.74 -9.12 10.34
C ALA A 90 -8.81 -10.25 11.38
N THR A 91 -10.02 -10.58 11.81
CA THR A 91 -10.29 -11.73 12.69
C THR A 91 -11.46 -12.56 12.15
N VAL A 92 -11.47 -13.86 12.44
CA VAL A 92 -12.58 -14.75 12.08
C VAL A 92 -13.61 -14.74 13.21
N SER A 93 -14.71 -14.00 13.03
CA SER A 93 -15.77 -13.96 14.04
C SER A 93 -17.18 -13.86 13.45
N GLU A 94 -18.03 -14.82 13.81
CA GLU A 94 -19.45 -14.83 13.47
C GLU A 94 -20.32 -13.95 14.37
N ARG A 95 -19.79 -13.45 15.50
CA ARG A 95 -20.58 -12.61 16.43
C ARG A 95 -19.86 -11.35 16.91
N GLY A 96 -18.54 -11.31 16.79
CA GLY A 96 -17.72 -10.18 17.22
C GLY A 96 -17.19 -9.35 16.04
N CYS A 97 -16.26 -8.45 16.38
CA CYS A 97 -15.49 -7.70 15.40
C CYS A 97 -14.64 -8.64 14.55
N ASN A 98 -14.59 -8.36 13.25
CA ASN A 98 -13.81 -9.09 12.26
C ASN A 98 -12.85 -8.18 11.46
N VAL A 99 -12.88 -6.87 11.73
CA VAL A 99 -11.86 -5.91 11.32
C VAL A 99 -11.56 -4.97 12.48
N TRP A 100 -10.28 -4.72 12.70
CA TRP A 100 -9.77 -3.87 13.77
C TRP A 100 -8.87 -2.79 13.20
N SER A 101 -8.92 -1.60 13.80
CA SER A 101 -7.83 -0.62 13.74
C SER A 101 -7.27 -0.44 15.15
N LEU A 102 -5.96 -0.60 15.27
CA LEU A 102 -5.22 -0.38 16.51
C LEU A 102 -4.14 0.67 16.30
N SER A 103 -3.83 1.43 17.34
CA SER A 103 -2.63 2.27 17.37
C SER A 103 -1.39 1.39 17.37
N MET A 104 -0.40 1.76 16.56
CA MET A 104 0.89 1.08 16.50
C MET A 104 1.73 1.25 17.77
N ASP A 105 1.55 2.34 18.51
CA ASP A 105 2.41 2.70 19.62
C ASP A 105 2.10 1.89 20.89
N ASP A 106 0.81 1.70 21.20
CA ASP A 106 0.34 1.14 22.47
C ASP A 106 -0.67 0.00 22.28
N GLY A 107 -0.97 -0.38 21.04
CA GLY A 107 -1.99 -1.39 20.73
C GLY A 107 -3.40 -0.97 21.12
N ARG A 108 -3.67 0.30 21.43
CA ARG A 108 -5.01 0.80 21.77
C ARG A 108 -5.96 0.58 20.60
N LYS A 109 -7.15 0.06 20.87
CA LYS A 109 -8.21 -0.04 19.87
C LYS A 109 -8.67 1.36 19.47
N ASN A 110 -8.47 1.75 18.21
CA ASN A 110 -9.08 2.94 17.63
C ASN A 110 -10.56 2.65 17.34
N TRP A 111 -10.81 1.57 16.62
CA TRP A 111 -12.14 1.04 16.36
C TRP A 111 -12.10 -0.45 16.08
N CYS A 112 -13.27 -1.10 16.19
CA CYS A 112 -13.46 -2.44 15.64
C CYS A 112 -14.85 -2.52 15.02
N MET A 113 -14.94 -3.25 13.93
CA MET A 113 -16.18 -3.38 13.17
C MET A 113 -16.47 -4.84 12.85
N ARG A 114 -17.76 -5.10 12.68
CA ARG A 114 -18.28 -6.36 12.19
C ARG A 114 -18.78 -6.14 10.77
N MET A 115 -18.01 -6.60 9.80
CA MET A 115 -18.46 -6.70 8.42
C MET A 115 -19.29 -7.97 8.21
N PRO A 116 -20.22 -7.98 7.23
CA PRO A 116 -20.94 -9.17 6.79
C PRO A 116 -20.03 -10.37 6.45
N THR A 117 -20.64 -11.57 6.37
CA THR A 117 -19.97 -12.82 5.95
C THR A 117 -18.68 -13.12 6.73
N ASP A 118 -18.68 -12.83 8.03
CA ASP A 118 -17.57 -13.02 8.98
C ASP A 118 -16.28 -12.27 8.66
N GLY A 119 -16.35 -11.24 7.80
CA GLY A 119 -15.23 -10.35 7.50
C GLY A 119 -14.29 -10.87 6.42
N PRO A 120 -13.19 -10.14 6.17
CA PRO A 120 -12.27 -10.48 5.11
C PRO A 120 -11.45 -11.68 5.54
N ARG A 121 -11.26 -12.66 4.65
CA ARG A 121 -10.44 -13.85 4.92
C ARG A 121 -8.95 -13.64 4.58
N ILE A 122 -8.55 -12.40 4.36
CA ILE A 122 -7.21 -11.99 3.94
C ILE A 122 -6.88 -10.63 4.54
N THR A 123 -5.59 -10.29 4.60
CA THR A 123 -5.09 -8.94 4.88
C THR A 123 -5.80 -7.91 3.99
N ALA A 124 -6.36 -6.88 4.61
CA ALA A 124 -6.97 -5.76 3.90
C ALA A 124 -5.87 -4.83 3.35
N THR A 125 -6.12 -4.25 2.17
CA THR A 125 -5.19 -3.30 1.55
C THR A 125 -5.40 -1.91 2.12
N VAL A 126 -4.34 -1.14 2.33
CA VAL A 126 -4.44 0.20 2.92
C VAL A 126 -3.78 1.24 2.00
N ASP A 127 -4.46 2.36 1.79
CA ASP A 127 -3.89 3.49 1.07
C ASP A 127 -3.07 4.43 1.97
N GLY A 128 -2.28 5.31 1.36
CA GLY A 128 -1.45 6.29 2.08
C GLY A 128 -2.23 7.38 2.83
N ARG A 129 -3.56 7.28 2.93
CA ARG A 129 -4.43 8.21 3.66
C ARG A 129 -5.12 7.52 4.85
N GLY A 130 -4.81 6.25 5.12
CA GLY A 130 -5.44 5.47 6.19
C GLY A 130 -6.78 4.84 5.80
N THR A 131 -7.11 4.79 4.51
CA THR A 131 -8.31 4.06 4.04
C THR A 131 -7.98 2.59 3.88
N LEU A 132 -8.72 1.75 4.61
CA LEU A 132 -8.68 0.30 4.51
C LEU A 132 -9.68 -0.20 3.47
N PHE A 133 -9.23 -1.11 2.61
CA PHE A 133 -10.01 -1.79 1.58
C PHE A 133 -10.04 -3.29 1.87
N ALA A 134 -11.22 -3.81 2.18
CA ALA A 134 -11.40 -5.22 2.52
C ALA A 134 -12.31 -5.92 1.50
N PRO A 135 -11.89 -7.07 0.97
CA PRO A 135 -12.74 -7.85 0.07
C PRO A 135 -13.96 -8.38 0.83
N MET A 136 -15.10 -8.32 0.15
CA MET A 136 -16.38 -8.83 0.63
C MET A 136 -17.02 -9.70 -0.44
N TYR A 137 -18.03 -10.48 -0.06
CA TYR A 137 -18.79 -11.23 -1.03
C TYR A 137 -19.44 -10.27 -2.05
N GLY A 138 -19.04 -10.39 -3.32
CA GLY A 138 -19.57 -9.58 -4.41
C GLY A 138 -19.02 -8.14 -4.52
N GLY A 139 -17.98 -7.77 -3.75
CA GLY A 139 -17.42 -6.41 -3.82
C GLY A 139 -16.24 -6.12 -2.90
N VAL A 140 -15.98 -4.83 -2.70
CA VAL A 140 -14.95 -4.31 -1.79
C VAL A 140 -15.60 -3.29 -0.87
N SER A 141 -15.31 -3.37 0.42
CA SER A 141 -15.63 -2.31 1.39
C SER A 141 -14.45 -1.37 1.57
N SER A 142 -14.75 -0.11 1.83
CA SER A 142 -13.75 0.88 2.24
C SER A 142 -14.11 1.47 3.61
N VAL A 143 -13.09 1.70 4.43
CA VAL A 143 -13.21 2.26 5.77
C VAL A 143 -12.10 3.29 5.93
N ALA A 144 -12.46 4.55 6.13
CA ALA A 144 -11.50 5.59 6.46
C ALA A 144 -11.28 5.63 7.98
N ALA A 145 -10.02 5.81 8.39
CA ALA A 145 -9.63 6.03 9.79
C ALA A 145 -10.12 7.39 10.32
#